data_AF-A0A7G3AK27-F1
#
_entry.id   AF-A0A7G3AK27-F1
#
_cell.length_a   1.000
_cell.length_b   1.000
_cell.length_c   1.000
_cell.angle_alpha   90.00
_cell.angle_beta   90.00
_cell.angle_gamma   90.00
#
_symmetry.space_group_name_H-M   'P 1'
#
loop_
_entity.id
_entity.type
_entity.pdbx_description
1 polymer ?
#
loop_
_entity_poly.entity_id
_entity_poly.type
_entity_poly.pdbx_seq_one_letter_code
_entity_poly.pdbx_strand_id
1 'polypeptide(L)'
;MLFLTLLPIYLHTKVVESESVTFVRHFGLQNTIKFSNNRVKNLLIPAHAIHDIIINEVIHHQRVIFMLQILLEGETSHEGKIHSLFKNTKPNLSCLEFIYKTLHSRWRTS
;
A
#
# COMPACT_ATOMS: atom_id res chain seq x y z
N MET A 1 -36.36 -8.44 -6.55
CA MET A 1 -35.53 -8.06 -7.72
C MET A 1 -34.59 -6.88 -7.46
N LEU A 2 -35.01 -5.81 -6.76
CA LEU A 2 -34.14 -4.66 -6.44
C LEU A 2 -32.83 -5.02 -5.71
N PHE A 3 -32.85 -5.97 -4.77
CA PHE A 3 -31.63 -6.42 -4.08
C PHE A 3 -30.63 -7.12 -5.03
N LEU A 4 -31.11 -7.87 -6.02
CA LEU A 4 -30.25 -8.56 -7.00
C LEU A 4 -29.55 -7.60 -7.94
N THR A 5 -30.11 -6.41 -8.19
CA THR A 5 -29.50 -5.39 -9.05
C THR A 5 -28.67 -4.37 -8.25
N LEU A 6 -29.08 -4.02 -7.04
CA LEU A 6 -28.33 -3.08 -6.17
C LEU A 6 -27.04 -3.69 -5.61
N LEU A 7 -27.03 -4.98 -5.27
CA LEU A 7 -25.86 -5.67 -4.73
C LEU A 7 -24.63 -5.64 -5.66
N PRO A 8 -24.72 -6.02 -6.96
CA PRO A 8 -23.57 -5.96 -7.86
C PRO A 8 -23.09 -4.53 -8.09
N ILE A 9 -24.00 -3.54 -8.18
CA ILE A 9 -23.63 -2.12 -8.28
C ILE A 9 -22.83 -1.70 -7.04
N TYR A 10 -23.33 -2.04 -5.83
CA TYR A 10 -22.66 -1.75 -4.57
C TYR A 10 -21.27 -2.40 -4.48
N LEU A 11 -21.16 -3.68 -4.88
CA LEU A 11 -19.87 -4.38 -4.91
C LEU A 11 -18.91 -3.74 -5.91
N HIS A 12 -19.40 -3.31 -7.07
CA HIS A 12 -18.58 -2.63 -8.08
C HIS A 12 -18.02 -1.30 -7.56
N THR A 13 -18.77 -0.57 -6.72
CA THR A 13 -18.25 0.68 -6.11
C THR A 13 -17.08 0.46 -5.15
N LYS A 14 -16.85 -0.76 -4.67
CA LYS A 14 -15.72 -1.10 -3.79
C LYS A 14 -14.51 -1.65 -4.55
N VAL A 15 -14.60 -1.77 -5.88
CA VAL A 15 -13.48 -2.22 -6.70
C VAL A 15 -12.39 -1.14 -6.73
N VAL A 16 -11.18 -1.55 -6.37
CA VAL A 16 -9.97 -0.73 -6.48
C VAL A 16 -9.49 -0.82 -7.93
N GLU A 17 -9.39 0.33 -8.58
CA GLU A 17 -8.94 0.46 -9.96
C GLU A 17 -7.41 0.49 -10.03
N SER A 18 -6.78 1.27 -9.15
CA SER A 18 -5.32 1.35 -9.08
C SER A 18 -4.83 1.72 -7.68
N GLU A 19 -3.61 1.28 -7.37
CA GLU A 19 -2.88 1.67 -6.17
C GLU A 19 -1.48 2.09 -6.60
N SER A 20 -1.04 3.27 -6.20
CA SER A 20 0.23 3.86 -6.60
C SER A 20 0.96 4.47 -5.40
N VAL A 21 2.29 4.41 -5.47
CA VAL A 21 3.15 4.97 -4.44
C VAL A 21 4.03 6.04 -5.08
N THR A 22 3.94 7.25 -4.54
CA THR A 22 4.73 8.39 -4.96
C THR A 22 5.75 8.72 -3.88
N PHE A 23 7.02 8.67 -4.24
CA PHE A 23 8.11 9.09 -3.36
C PHE A 23 8.45 10.55 -3.62
N VAL A 24 8.39 11.39 -2.59
CA VAL A 24 8.76 12.80 -2.64
C VAL A 24 9.97 13.01 -1.73
N ARG A 25 11.12 13.34 -2.31
CA ARG A 25 12.39 13.51 -1.60
C ARG A 25 12.24 14.53 -0.45
N HIS A 26 12.80 14.21 0.71
CA HIS A 26 12.71 14.97 1.98
C HIS A 26 11.32 15.14 2.60
N PHE A 27 10.24 14.89 1.86
CA PHE A 27 8.88 15.05 2.35
C PHE A 27 8.32 13.74 2.89
N GLY A 28 8.37 12.67 2.08
CA GLY A 28 7.86 11.37 2.48
C GLY A 28 7.36 10.52 1.33
N LEU A 29 6.56 9.53 1.69
CA LEU A 29 5.97 8.56 0.77
C LEU A 29 4.45 8.72 0.80
N GLN A 30 3.87 8.93 -0.38
CA GLN A 30 2.43 9.05 -0.55
C GLN A 30 1.89 7.77 -1.19
N ASN A 31 1.02 7.07 -0.47
CA ASN A 31 0.23 5.97 -1.01
C ASN A 31 -1.13 6.51 -1.50
N THR A 32 -1.49 6.20 -2.73
CA THR A 32 -2.71 6.66 -3.40
C THR A 32 -3.51 5.46 -3.88
N ILE A 33 -4.76 5.35 -3.45
CA ILE A 33 -5.69 4.30 -3.87
C ILE A 33 -6.83 4.95 -4.65
N LYS A 34 -6.98 4.57 -5.91
CA LYS A 34 -8.07 5.00 -6.79
C LYS A 34 -9.11 3.88 -6.89
N PHE A 35 -10.36 4.23 -6.63
CA PHE A 35 -11.50 3.32 -6.72
C PHE A 35 -12.25 3.53 -8.03
N SER A 36 -12.95 2.51 -8.51
CA SER A 36 -13.73 2.54 -9.75
C SER A 36 -14.86 3.58 -9.76
N ASN A 37 -15.22 4.14 -8.60
CA ASN A 37 -16.18 5.23 -8.43
C ASN A 37 -15.51 6.62 -8.42
N ASN A 38 -14.30 6.74 -8.97
CA ASN A 38 -13.46 7.94 -8.97
C ASN A 38 -13.08 8.48 -7.58
N ARG A 39 -13.36 7.77 -6.49
CA ARG A 39 -12.84 8.15 -5.18
C ARG A 39 -11.34 7.91 -5.13
N VAL A 40 -10.62 8.86 -4.55
CA VAL A 40 -9.17 8.77 -4.34
C VAL A 40 -8.92 8.85 -2.84
N LYS A 41 -8.21 7.86 -2.30
CA LYS A 41 -7.73 7.87 -0.92
C LYS A 41 -6.22 8.06 -0.95
N ASN A 42 -5.76 9.18 -0.41
CA ASN A 42 -4.34 9.48 -0.26
C ASN A 42 -3.93 9.32 1.20
N LEU A 43 -2.80 8.67 1.42
CA LEU A 43 -2.13 8.62 2.71
C LEU A 43 -0.71 9.11 2.52
N LEU A 44 -0.34 10.15 3.26
CA LEU A 44 1.02 10.64 3.31
C LEU A 44 1.71 10.10 4.56
N ILE A 45 2.88 9.52 4.35
CA ILE A 45 3.78 9.04 5.40
C ILE A 45 5.00 9.96 5.39
N PRO A 46 5.20 10.79 6.42
CA PRO A 46 6.34 11.69 6.49
C PRO A 46 7.67 10.94 6.49
N ALA A 47 8.69 11.48 5.82
CA ALA A 47 10.00 10.82 5.72
C ALA A 47 10.65 10.56 7.09
N HIS A 48 10.50 11.50 8.04
CA HIS A 48 11.05 11.38 9.40
C HIS A 48 10.37 10.28 10.23
N ALA A 49 9.16 9.86 9.84
CA ALA A 49 8.45 8.79 10.53
C ALA A 49 8.78 7.42 9.93
N ILE A 50 9.50 7.34 8.81
CA ILE A 50 9.86 6.06 8.16
C ILE A 50 11.14 5.54 8.79
N HIS A 51 11.03 4.45 9.54
CA HIS A 51 12.18 3.73 10.09
C HIS A 51 12.81 2.83 9.04
N ASP A 52 11.98 2.00 8.37
CA ASP A 52 12.46 1.07 7.35
C ASP A 52 11.36 0.67 6.35
N ILE A 53 11.75 0.13 5.21
CA ILE A 53 10.85 -0.44 4.20
C ILE A 53 11.27 -1.90 4.01
N ILE A 54 10.35 -2.84 4.22
CA ILE A 54 10.65 -4.28 4.23
C ILE A 54 9.64 -5.00 3.34
N ILE A 55 10.11 -5.98 2.56
CA ILE A 55 9.23 -6.95 1.91
C ILE A 55 9.02 -8.10 2.89
N ASN A 56 7.78 -8.27 3.36
CA ASN A 56 7.42 -9.33 4.29
C ASN A 56 6.66 -10.45 3.58
N GLU A 57 7.00 -11.67 3.96
CA GLU A 57 6.23 -12.87 3.65
C GLU A 57 5.06 -12.99 4.63
N VAL A 58 3.85 -13.15 4.12
CA VAL A 58 2.62 -13.21 4.91
C VAL A 58 1.82 -14.44 4.51
N ILE A 59 1.34 -15.20 5.49
CA ILE A 59 0.44 -16.33 5.26
C ILE A 59 -0.99 -15.84 5.34
N HIS A 60 -1.73 -15.96 4.25
CA HIS A 60 -3.13 -15.53 4.17
C HIS A 60 -3.94 -16.51 3.33
N HIS A 61 -5.05 -17.01 3.88
CA HIS A 61 -5.90 -18.03 3.24
C HIS A 61 -5.09 -19.24 2.73
N GLN A 62 -4.25 -19.81 3.61
CA GLN A 62 -3.40 -20.96 3.31
C GLN A 62 -2.44 -20.76 2.11
N ARG A 63 -2.14 -19.49 1.77
CA ARG A 63 -1.18 -19.13 0.71
C ARG A 63 -0.15 -18.17 1.26
N VAL A 64 1.08 -18.33 0.77
CA VAL A 64 2.15 -17.36 0.99
C VAL A 64 1.96 -16.20 -0.01
N ILE A 65 1.89 -14.99 0.52
CA ILE A 65 1.86 -13.76 -0.27
C ILE A 65 2.94 -12.80 0.25
N PHE A 66 3.50 -12.00 -0.65
CA PHE A 66 4.49 -10.99 -0.28
C PHE A 66 3.83 -9.63 -0.21
N MET A 67 4.20 -8.83 0.79
CA MET A 67 3.70 -7.47 0.97
C MET A 67 4.86 -6.52 1.26
N LEU A 68 4.83 -5.35 0.62
CA LEU A 68 5.76 -4.26 0.95
C LEU A 68 5.21 -3.48 2.13
N GLN A 69 5.95 -3.43 3.22
CA GLN A 69 5.55 -2.81 4.48
C GLN A 69 6.55 -1.72 4.88
N ILE A 70 6.02 -0.62 5.37
CA ILE A 70 6.79 0.48 5.93
C ILE A 70 6.70 0.37 7.44
N LEU A 71 7.86 0.31 8.09
CA LEU A 71 7.99 0.39 9.53
C LEU A 71 8.06 1.86 9.93
N LEU A 72 7.19 2.29 10.83
CA LEU A 72 7.12 3.66 11.32
C LEU A 72 7.82 3.80 12.67
N GLU A 73 8.55 4.89 12.85
CA GLU A 73 9.22 5.25 14.12
C GLU A 73 8.26 6.05 15.01
N GLY A 74 8.31 5.82 16.33
CA GLY A 74 7.55 6.60 17.32
C GLY A 74 6.08 6.19 17.53
N GLU A 75 5.53 5.29 16.72
CA GLU A 75 4.18 4.74 16.91
C GLU A 75 4.17 3.65 18.00
N THR A 76 3.41 3.87 19.08
CA THR A 76 3.36 2.95 20.24
C THR A 76 2.34 1.82 20.08
N SER A 77 1.42 1.92 19.11
CA SER A 77 0.45 0.87 18.80
C SER A 77 0.91 0.00 17.64
N HIS A 78 0.72 -1.32 17.75
CA HIS A 78 1.04 -2.28 16.68
C HIS A 78 0.32 -1.98 15.37
N GLU A 79 -0.90 -1.43 15.41
CA GLU A 79 -1.67 -1.05 14.22
C GLU A 79 -1.12 0.20 13.53
N GLY A 80 -0.49 1.09 14.29
CA GLY A 80 0.14 2.32 13.78
C GLY A 80 1.57 2.12 13.32
N LYS A 81 2.28 1.13 13.88
CA LYS A 81 3.71 0.91 13.62
C LYS A 81 4.04 0.35 12.24
N ILE A 82 3.13 -0.40 11.61
CA ILE A 82 3.38 -1.06 10.32
C ILE A 82 2.35 -0.63 9.29
N HIS A 83 2.81 0.04 8.24
CA HIS A 83 1.97 0.44 7.12
C HIS A 83 2.24 -0.44 5.88
N SER A 84 1.32 -1.34 5.53
CA SER A 84 1.43 -2.13 4.30
C SER A 84 0.96 -1.34 3.08
N LEU A 85 1.81 -1.30 2.06
CA LEU A 85 1.52 -0.79 0.73
C LEU A 85 0.91 -1.89 -0.15
N PHE A 86 0.14 -1.50 -1.17
CA PHE A 86 -0.42 -2.41 -2.17
C PHE A 86 -1.36 -3.48 -1.59
N LYS A 87 -2.11 -3.14 -0.53
CA LYS A 87 -3.02 -4.09 0.16
C LYS A 87 -4.11 -4.63 -0.76
N ASN A 88 -4.52 -3.84 -1.75
CA ASN A 88 -5.64 -4.18 -2.63
C ASN A 88 -5.15 -4.85 -3.91
N THR A 89 -4.09 -4.33 -4.53
CA THR A 89 -3.58 -4.82 -5.81
C THR A 89 -2.71 -6.07 -5.66
N LYS A 90 -2.06 -6.28 -4.51
CA LYS A 90 -1.27 -7.48 -4.17
C LYS A 90 -0.35 -7.92 -5.32
N PRO A 91 0.58 -7.05 -5.78
CA PRO A 91 1.49 -7.36 -6.86
C PRO A 91 2.39 -8.56 -6.54
N ASN A 92 2.93 -9.18 -7.58
CA ASN A 92 3.86 -10.30 -7.42
C ASN A 92 5.20 -9.86 -6.80
N LEU A 93 5.98 -10.84 -6.33
CA LEU A 93 7.27 -10.59 -5.67
C LEU A 93 8.24 -9.81 -6.56
N SER A 94 8.37 -10.15 -7.84
CA SER A 94 9.30 -9.48 -8.76
C SER A 94 8.99 -7.98 -8.91
N CYS A 95 7.70 -7.62 -8.93
CA CYS A 95 7.26 -6.23 -8.95
C CYS A 95 7.58 -5.53 -7.62
N LEU A 96 7.32 -6.20 -6.49
CA LEU A 96 7.67 -5.67 -5.16
C LEU A 96 9.17 -5.45 -4.99
N GLU A 97 10.00 -6.38 -5.45
CA GLU A 97 11.46 -6.24 -5.44
C GLU A 97 11.94 -5.08 -6.29
N PHE A 98 11.35 -4.89 -7.48
CA PHE A 98 11.65 -3.74 -8.33
C PHE A 98 11.33 -2.41 -7.63
N ILE A 99 10.13 -2.32 -7.02
CA ILE A 99 9.70 -1.14 -6.26
C ILE A 99 10.64 -0.91 -5.07
N TYR A 100 10.94 -1.95 -4.30
CA TYR A 100 11.85 -1.88 -3.16
C TYR A 100 13.24 -1.38 -3.56
N LYS A 101 13.87 -1.99 -4.56
CA LYS A 101 15.18 -1.56 -5.08
C LYS A 101 15.16 -0.11 -5.54
N THR A 102 14.08 0.30 -6.19
CA THR A 102 13.87 1.66 -6.67
C THR A 102 13.74 2.67 -5.53
N LEU A 103 12.97 2.35 -4.49
CA LEU A 103 12.82 3.18 -3.30
C LEU A 103 14.12 3.25 -2.51
N HIS A 104 14.75 2.10 -2.27
CA HIS A 104 15.98 1.99 -1.49
C HIS A 104 17.16 2.71 -2.16
N SER A 105 17.32 2.57 -3.48
CA SER A 105 18.33 3.32 -4.24
C SER A 105 18.14 4.84 -4.08
N ARG A 106 16.90 5.32 -4.21
CA ARG A 106 16.56 6.75 -4.05
C ARG A 106 16.72 7.25 -2.62
N TRP A 107 16.52 6.38 -1.63
CA TRP A 107 16.70 6.70 -0.21
C TRP A 107 18.18 6.81 0.17
N ARG A 108 19.04 5.90 -0.32
CA ARG A 108 20.48 5.85 0.00
C ARG A 108 21.30 6.96 -0.65
N THR A 109 20.77 7.63 -1.67
CA THR A 109 21.43 8.79 -2.31
C THR A 109 21.07 10.10 -1.61
N SER A 110 20.90 10.07 -0.29
CA SER A 110 20.58 11.22 0.57
C SER A 110 21.52 11.27 1.76
#